data_AF-A0A371JZZ0-F1
#
_entry.id   AF-A0A371JZZ0-F1
#
_cell.length_a   1.000
_cell.length_b   1.000
_cell.length_c   1.000
_cell.angle_alpha   90.00
_cell.angle_beta   90.00
_cell.angle_gamma   90.00
#
_symmetry.space_group_name_H-M   'P 1'
#
loop_
_entity.id
_entity.type
_entity.pdbx_description
1 polymer ?
#
loop_
_entity_poly.entity_id
_entity_poly.type
_entity_poly.pdbx_seq_one_letter_code
_entity_poly.pdbx_strand_id
1 'polypeptide(L)'
;MPNSADMLWFKTRFAARIAPALAGTPLTLDLITALACQETGEVWPLLRRTSMSEERILALCVGDTLDANAGRSAFPKTKSDLVAHPRGQPMFEIARQALVDMAAHIEAYRGAASRPNKFCHGFGIFQRDLQFFRDDPDYFLQRRYERFEDSLAHCVAELKRGLRELGLHTRSSLTTMELSAVAIVYNTGRFRPERGLEQGHFDGQRFYGQAIFDFIRQAQTVSAPAAPAPLPEPRPGEAPLPPPAPVTASGPFFRVDTRISTLRLRSEPRISQPATANVIGELPDGHPVRAISGRAVAGFMEVETSLFGALLRGFCSSQFLRRDNSLQDIPVMRPAGAAPSSGLIAAFMPRPPGHIARRRDNATAHSLNEDGQPARTGIDAPQRREDLARIIDWLAVDKPSHKRYQPRSGLTFCNIYAHDYCHLAGVYLPRVWWSAPAVEKLRRGQTVPALIGDTLFEMRANDLFRWLRDFGGEFGWRQIANATRLQEEANQGAVSLIVARRRAEGKSGHIVPVVPETANERAHRTAAGEVDRPLQSQAGHSNFRYGNSTAHWWRDERFAESAFWVHA
;
A
#
# COMPACT_ATOMS: atom_id res chain seq x y z
N MET A 1 6.73 14.95 12.72
CA MET A 1 7.00 13.84 11.77
C MET A 1 7.77 14.38 10.57
N PRO A 2 8.80 13.66 10.10
CA PRO A 2 9.55 14.04 8.92
C PRO A 2 8.66 13.96 7.66
N ASN A 3 8.93 14.84 6.70
CA ASN A 3 8.23 14.91 5.42
C ASN A 3 9.19 14.72 4.23
N SER A 4 8.69 14.89 3.01
CA SER A 4 9.47 14.70 1.78
C SER A 4 10.70 15.61 1.68
N ALA A 5 10.66 16.82 2.26
CA ALA A 5 11.80 17.72 2.30
C ALA A 5 12.88 17.25 3.29
N ASP A 6 12.48 16.58 4.37
CA ASP A 6 13.41 15.98 5.34
C ASP A 6 14.08 14.72 4.73
N MET A 7 13.32 13.92 3.99
CA MET A 7 13.87 12.79 3.21
C MET A 7 14.83 13.26 2.12
N LEU A 8 14.50 14.36 1.42
CA LEU A 8 15.37 14.96 0.40
C LEU A 8 16.69 15.43 1.03
N TRP A 9 16.64 16.08 2.19
CA TRP A 9 17.84 16.46 2.92
C TRP A 9 18.70 15.24 3.26
N PHE A 10 18.09 14.18 3.82
CA PHE A 10 18.81 12.96 4.19
C PHE A 10 19.47 12.30 2.97
N LYS A 11 18.71 12.10 1.89
CA LYS A 11 19.23 11.51 0.65
C LYS A 11 20.35 12.37 0.04
N THR A 12 20.21 13.70 0.07
CA THR A 12 21.23 14.61 -0.47
C THR A 12 22.55 14.51 0.30
N ARG A 13 22.47 14.39 1.63
CA ARG A 13 23.66 14.35 2.50
C ARG A 13 24.35 12.98 2.52
N PHE A 14 23.56 11.91 2.54
CA PHE A 14 24.07 10.60 2.93
C PHE A 14 24.04 9.54 1.83
N ALA A 15 23.34 9.75 0.70
CA ALA A 15 23.20 8.70 -0.33
C ALA A 15 24.55 8.18 -0.86
N ALA A 16 25.53 9.06 -1.08
CA ALA A 16 26.86 8.68 -1.54
C ALA A 16 27.63 7.79 -0.55
N ARG A 17 27.37 7.95 0.76
CA ARG A 17 27.95 7.14 1.84
C ARG A 17 27.18 5.84 2.05
N ILE A 18 25.87 5.85 1.79
CA ILE A 18 24.99 4.68 1.92
C ILE A 18 25.20 3.69 0.77
N ALA A 19 25.28 4.16 -0.47
CA ALA A 19 25.28 3.29 -1.65
C ALA A 19 26.38 2.19 -1.61
N PRO A 20 27.64 2.48 -1.24
CA PRO A 20 28.67 1.45 -1.12
C PRO A 20 28.35 0.38 -0.04
N ALA A 21 27.73 0.78 1.07
CA ALA A 21 27.40 -0.13 2.16
C ALA A 21 26.29 -1.14 1.79
N LEU A 22 25.43 -0.76 0.85
CA LEU A 22 24.32 -1.60 0.36
C LEU A 22 24.71 -2.49 -0.84
N ALA A 23 25.89 -2.28 -1.42
CA ALA A 23 26.33 -3.02 -2.61
C ALA A 23 26.25 -4.55 -2.40
N GLY A 24 25.71 -5.25 -3.42
CA GLY A 24 25.52 -6.70 -3.37
C GLY A 24 24.39 -7.18 -2.46
N THR A 25 23.52 -6.27 -1.99
CA THR A 25 22.32 -6.62 -1.21
C THR A 25 21.07 -6.09 -1.89
N PRO A 26 19.87 -6.65 -1.61
CA PRO A 26 18.63 -6.10 -2.10
C PRO A 26 18.07 -4.95 -1.24
N LEU A 27 18.85 -4.44 -0.28
CA LEU A 27 18.49 -3.28 0.54
C LEU A 27 18.55 -2.01 -0.31
N THR A 28 17.68 -1.05 0.00
CA THR A 28 17.56 0.18 -0.78
C THR A 28 17.89 1.42 0.05
N LEU A 29 18.29 2.50 -0.63
CA LEU A 29 18.40 3.83 -0.02
C LEU A 29 17.08 4.25 0.63
N ASP A 30 15.94 3.86 0.05
CA ASP A 30 14.61 4.19 0.58
C ASP A 30 14.34 3.54 1.94
N LEU A 31 14.76 2.28 2.14
CA LEU A 31 14.66 1.61 3.43
C LEU A 31 15.54 2.29 4.49
N ILE A 32 16.80 2.63 4.14
CA ILE A 32 17.69 3.35 5.06
C ILE A 32 17.12 4.73 5.41
N THR A 33 16.57 5.43 4.42
CA THR A 33 15.88 6.72 4.63
C THR A 33 14.69 6.56 5.57
N ALA A 34 13.86 5.54 5.36
CA ALA A 34 12.68 5.27 6.17
C ALA A 34 13.03 4.92 7.62
N LEU A 35 14.06 4.11 7.84
CA LEU A 35 14.57 3.81 9.19
C LEU A 35 15.05 5.10 9.86
N ALA A 36 15.90 5.89 9.20
CA ALA A 36 16.37 7.14 9.78
C ALA A 36 15.21 8.09 10.13
N CYS A 37 14.19 8.19 9.25
CA CYS A 37 12.96 8.96 9.52
C CYS A 37 12.19 8.44 10.74
N GLN A 38 12.06 7.12 10.87
CA GLN A 38 11.35 6.48 11.98
C GLN A 38 12.11 6.63 13.30
N GLU A 39 13.43 6.48 13.28
CA GLU A 39 14.25 6.43 14.49
C GLU A 39 14.59 7.84 15.02
N THR A 40 14.89 8.81 14.14
CA THR A 40 15.30 10.17 14.57
C THR A 40 14.70 11.31 13.72
N GLY A 41 13.86 11.00 12.75
CA GLY A 41 13.31 12.01 11.84
C GLY A 41 12.45 13.07 12.51
N GLU A 42 11.97 12.85 13.73
CA GLU A 42 11.21 13.85 14.49
C GLU A 42 12.02 15.11 14.82
N VAL A 43 13.34 14.99 14.99
CA VAL A 43 14.20 16.13 15.39
C VAL A 43 14.74 16.92 14.19
N TRP A 44 14.83 16.29 13.01
CA TRP A 44 15.44 16.91 11.82
C TRP A 44 14.77 18.22 11.37
N PRO A 45 13.42 18.35 11.32
CA PRO A 45 12.78 19.57 10.85
C PRO A 45 13.22 20.81 11.63
N LEU A 46 13.55 20.66 12.92
CA LEU A 46 14.06 21.73 13.75
C LEU A 46 15.58 21.90 13.57
N LEU A 47 16.34 20.82 13.73
CA LEU A 47 17.80 20.88 13.76
C LEU A 47 18.43 21.31 12.43
N ARG A 48 17.85 20.92 11.28
CA ARG A 48 18.43 21.27 9.97
C ARG A 48 18.16 22.72 9.55
N ARG A 49 17.26 23.42 10.23
CA ARG A 49 16.89 24.82 9.92
C ARG A 49 17.72 25.84 10.68
N THR A 50 18.54 25.42 11.65
CA THR A 50 19.30 26.30 12.56
C THR A 50 20.76 26.50 12.17
N SER A 51 21.12 26.37 10.88
CA SER A 51 22.51 26.47 10.37
C SER A 51 23.52 25.55 11.09
N MET A 52 23.04 24.47 11.70
CA MET A 52 23.83 23.52 12.46
C MET A 52 24.69 22.64 11.54
N SER A 53 25.91 22.29 11.96
CA SER A 53 26.78 21.38 11.21
C SER A 53 26.22 19.95 11.20
N GLU A 54 26.63 19.14 10.22
CA GLU A 54 26.21 17.74 10.13
C GLU A 54 26.62 16.95 11.37
N GLU A 55 27.85 17.15 11.84
CA GLU A 55 28.39 16.48 13.04
C GLU A 55 27.54 16.79 14.27
N ARG A 56 27.11 18.05 14.41
CA ARG A 56 26.26 18.44 15.54
C ARG A 56 24.86 17.88 15.41
N ILE A 57 24.29 17.81 14.21
CA ILE A 57 22.99 17.15 13.98
C ILE A 57 23.08 15.65 14.33
N LEU A 58 24.14 14.96 13.90
CA LEU A 58 24.35 13.54 14.22
C LEU A 58 24.57 13.30 15.71
N ALA A 59 25.30 14.17 16.41
CA ALA A 59 25.46 14.11 17.86
C ALA A 59 24.13 14.30 18.61
N LEU A 60 23.21 15.06 18.03
CA LEU A 60 21.84 15.25 18.49
C LEU A 60 20.87 14.24 17.86
N CYS A 61 21.34 13.12 17.30
CA CYS A 61 20.47 11.99 16.95
C CYS A 61 20.50 10.97 18.09
N VAL A 62 20.05 11.38 19.27
CA VAL A 62 19.95 10.54 20.48
C VAL A 62 18.54 10.60 21.03
N GLY A 63 18.12 9.62 21.82
CA GLY A 63 16.72 9.53 22.22
C GLY A 63 16.46 8.46 23.26
N ASP A 64 15.19 8.06 23.35
CA ASP A 64 14.63 7.11 24.33
C ASP A 64 15.03 7.40 25.78
N THR A 65 14.12 8.01 26.53
CA THR A 65 14.31 8.30 27.96
C THR A 65 13.47 7.42 28.88
N LEU A 66 12.95 6.30 28.38
CA LEU A 66 12.09 5.40 29.14
C LEU A 66 12.92 4.57 30.12
N ASP A 67 12.53 4.59 31.41
CA ASP A 67 13.13 3.73 32.43
C ASP A 67 12.18 2.54 32.73
N ALA A 68 12.57 1.69 33.68
CA ALA A 68 11.78 0.56 34.16
C ALA A 68 10.30 0.93 34.45
N ASN A 69 10.06 2.08 35.09
CA ASN A 69 8.72 2.54 35.46
C ASN A 69 7.85 2.99 34.28
N ALA A 70 8.42 3.05 33.08
CA ALA A 70 7.75 3.38 31.84
C ALA A 70 7.84 2.22 30.81
N GLY A 71 8.13 1.00 31.27
CA GLY A 71 8.06 -0.21 30.46
C GLY A 71 9.39 -0.74 29.90
N ARG A 72 10.53 -0.12 30.21
CA ARG A 72 11.85 -0.63 29.77
C ARG A 72 12.24 -1.91 30.52
N SER A 73 12.44 -3.00 29.80
CA SER A 73 12.96 -4.27 30.33
C SER A 73 14.44 -4.50 29.97
N ALA A 74 14.92 -3.87 28.90
CA ALA A 74 16.30 -3.94 28.44
C ALA A 74 17.27 -3.25 29.43
N PHE A 75 18.53 -3.70 29.43
CA PHE A 75 19.59 -3.03 30.19
C PHE A 75 19.97 -1.69 29.53
N PRO A 76 20.39 -0.67 30.30
CA PRO A 76 20.13 -0.49 31.73
C PRO A 76 18.65 -0.14 31.95
N LYS A 77 18.04 -0.57 33.06
CA LYS A 77 16.65 -0.20 33.39
C LYS A 77 16.60 1.09 34.22
N THR A 78 17.67 1.37 34.95
CA THR A 78 17.87 2.56 35.78
C THR A 78 19.31 3.04 35.69
N LYS A 79 19.56 4.28 36.16
CA LYS A 79 20.93 4.79 36.36
C LYS A 79 21.78 3.86 37.23
N SER A 80 21.20 3.32 38.30
CA SER A 80 21.92 2.43 39.21
C SER A 80 22.42 1.18 38.48
N ASP A 81 21.60 0.61 37.60
CA ASP A 81 22.00 -0.56 36.81
C ASP A 81 23.16 -0.23 35.89
N LEU A 82 23.12 0.94 35.23
CA LEU A 82 24.18 1.37 34.33
C LEU A 82 25.48 1.56 35.09
N VAL A 83 25.47 2.33 36.19
CA VAL A 83 26.67 2.67 36.98
C VAL A 83 27.30 1.42 37.61
N ALA A 84 26.50 0.42 37.98
CA ALA A 84 27.00 -0.86 38.49
C ALA A 84 27.76 -1.69 37.44
N HIS A 85 27.55 -1.43 36.15
CA HIS A 85 28.28 -2.11 35.07
C HIS A 85 29.70 -1.55 34.93
N PRO A 86 30.71 -2.37 34.55
CA PRO A 86 32.04 -1.88 34.18
C PRO A 86 31.96 -0.71 33.20
N ARG A 87 32.66 0.39 33.53
CA ARG A 87 32.67 1.66 32.78
C ARG A 87 31.29 2.35 32.65
N GLY A 88 30.34 1.97 33.51
CA GLY A 88 28.98 2.49 33.51
C GLY A 88 28.85 3.95 33.92
N GLN A 89 29.65 4.42 34.88
CA GLN A 89 29.63 5.83 35.31
C GLN A 89 30.02 6.80 34.17
N PRO A 90 31.15 6.61 33.45
CA PRO A 90 31.45 7.38 32.24
C PRO A 90 30.33 7.33 31.20
N MET A 91 29.70 6.16 31.01
CA MET A 91 28.61 6.03 30.06
C MET A 91 27.37 6.82 30.48
N PHE A 92 27.02 6.81 31.77
CA PHE A 92 25.93 7.62 32.30
C PHE A 92 26.17 9.11 32.04
N GLU A 93 27.39 9.60 32.25
CA GLU A 93 27.75 11.00 32.01
C GLU A 93 27.56 11.39 30.54
N ILE A 94 28.01 10.55 29.60
CA ILE A 94 27.80 10.76 28.16
C ILE A 94 26.31 10.76 27.83
N ALA A 95 25.57 9.74 28.27
CA ALA A 95 24.14 9.58 28.00
C ALA A 95 23.30 10.72 28.58
N ARG A 96 23.70 11.21 29.76
CA ARG A 96 23.08 12.35 30.43
C ARG A 96 23.37 13.65 29.69
N GLN A 97 24.62 13.89 29.32
CA GLN A 97 24.99 15.11 28.60
C GLN A 97 24.30 15.16 27.24
N ALA A 98 24.20 14.02 26.54
CA ALA A 98 23.50 13.92 25.26
C ALA A 98 22.00 14.30 25.41
N LEU A 99 21.34 13.87 26.49
CA LEU A 99 19.96 14.29 26.80
C LEU A 99 19.84 15.78 27.06
N VAL A 100 20.77 16.37 27.84
CA VAL A 100 20.77 17.80 28.15
C VAL A 100 20.98 18.64 26.88
N ASP A 101 21.94 18.23 26.05
CA ASP A 101 22.24 18.84 24.76
C ASP A 101 21.02 18.79 23.82
N MET A 102 20.34 17.64 23.75
CA MET A 102 19.10 17.49 22.99
C MET A 102 18.01 18.43 23.49
N ALA A 103 17.79 18.48 24.80
CA ALA A 103 16.72 19.26 25.43
C ALA A 103 16.89 20.78 25.26
N ALA A 104 18.12 21.24 24.99
CA ALA A 104 18.36 22.63 24.62
C ALA A 104 17.66 23.01 23.31
N HIS A 105 17.50 22.05 22.40
CA HIS A 105 16.91 22.24 21.08
C HIS A 105 15.49 21.70 20.98
N ILE A 106 15.21 20.52 21.55
CA ILE A 106 13.92 19.84 21.41
C ILE A 106 13.12 19.92 22.72
N GLU A 107 12.03 20.67 22.70
CA GLU A 107 11.22 20.95 23.89
C GLU A 107 10.70 19.68 24.59
N ALA A 108 10.33 18.65 23.83
CA ALA A 108 9.82 17.38 24.36
C ALA A 108 10.79 16.69 25.33
N TYR A 109 12.10 16.93 25.20
CA TYR A 109 13.13 16.30 26.04
C TYR A 109 13.43 17.10 27.32
N ARG A 110 12.95 18.34 27.46
CA ARG A 110 13.21 19.20 28.64
C ARG A 110 12.68 18.59 29.94
N GLY A 111 11.51 17.95 29.88
CA GLY A 111 10.92 17.28 31.05
C GLY A 111 11.73 16.09 31.55
N ALA A 112 12.37 15.34 30.64
CA ALA A 112 13.31 14.27 31.02
C ALA A 112 14.64 14.87 31.50
N ALA A 113 15.17 15.88 30.82
CA ALA A 113 16.40 16.55 31.17
C ALA A 113 16.35 17.27 32.53
N SER A 114 15.19 17.70 33.03
CA SER A 114 15.09 18.29 34.37
C SER A 114 15.31 17.27 35.50
N ARG A 115 15.21 15.97 35.23
CA ARG A 115 15.38 14.89 36.21
C ARG A 115 16.83 14.39 36.20
N PRO A 116 17.61 14.53 37.30
CA PRO A 116 19.05 14.23 37.30
C PRO A 116 19.45 12.79 36.94
N ASN A 117 18.55 11.82 37.19
CA ASN A 117 18.81 10.40 36.93
C ASN A 117 18.33 9.93 35.55
N LYS A 118 17.72 10.80 34.74
CA LYS A 118 17.30 10.48 33.37
C LYS A 118 18.45 10.68 32.39
N PHE A 119 18.57 9.78 31.43
CA PHE A 119 19.58 9.77 30.38
C PHE A 119 19.00 9.12 29.11
N CYS A 120 19.70 9.29 27.97
CA CYS A 120 19.32 8.64 26.70
C CYS A 120 19.67 7.15 26.70
N HIS A 121 18.81 6.35 26.09
CA HIS A 121 19.05 4.92 25.83
C HIS A 121 19.24 4.64 24.33
N GLY A 122 18.77 5.51 23.43
CA GLY A 122 18.97 5.36 21.99
C GLY A 122 20.07 6.28 21.48
N PHE A 123 21.02 5.74 20.71
CA PHE A 123 22.20 6.47 20.22
C PHE A 123 22.37 6.37 18.71
N GLY A 124 22.58 7.53 18.07
CA GLY A 124 22.82 7.67 16.65
C GLY A 124 21.55 7.75 15.80
N ILE A 125 21.73 8.10 14.52
CA ILE A 125 20.63 8.35 13.57
C ILE A 125 19.70 7.14 13.33
N PHE A 126 20.17 5.93 13.66
CA PHE A 126 19.41 4.67 13.61
C PHE A 126 19.07 4.09 15.00
N GLN A 127 19.24 4.90 16.06
CA GLN A 127 18.89 4.59 17.46
C GLN A 127 19.38 3.21 17.95
N ARG A 128 20.70 3.00 17.95
CA ARG A 128 21.28 1.81 18.60
C ARG A 128 21.04 1.87 20.10
N ASP A 129 20.37 0.85 20.63
CA ASP A 129 19.99 0.79 22.05
C ASP A 129 21.20 0.56 22.97
N LEU A 130 21.20 1.23 24.13
CA LEU A 130 22.25 1.20 25.14
C LEU A 130 22.45 -0.19 25.76
N GLN A 131 21.55 -1.14 25.58
CA GLN A 131 21.74 -2.53 25.99
C GLN A 131 23.02 -3.13 25.41
N PHE A 132 23.40 -2.72 24.19
CA PHE A 132 24.60 -3.18 23.52
C PHE A 132 25.89 -2.63 24.13
N PHE A 133 25.81 -1.72 25.10
CA PHE A 133 26.98 -1.29 25.90
C PHE A 133 27.64 -2.46 26.64
N ARG A 134 26.89 -3.54 26.90
CA ARG A 134 27.42 -4.77 27.51
C ARG A 134 28.46 -5.45 26.61
N ASP A 135 28.22 -5.43 25.30
CA ASP A 135 28.99 -6.18 24.32
C ASP A 135 29.97 -5.28 23.56
N ASP A 136 29.63 -4.01 23.36
CA ASP A 136 30.38 -3.03 22.58
C ASP A 136 30.41 -1.65 23.29
N PRO A 137 31.03 -1.56 24.47
CA PRO A 137 31.10 -0.32 25.26
C PRO A 137 31.85 0.81 24.54
N ASP A 138 32.85 0.47 23.72
CA ASP A 138 33.69 1.46 23.06
C ASP A 138 32.94 2.24 21.97
N TYR A 139 31.93 1.64 21.33
CA TYR A 139 31.02 2.37 20.43
C TYR A 139 30.41 3.60 21.09
N PHE A 140 29.98 3.46 22.34
CA PHE A 140 29.33 4.54 23.07
C PHE A 140 30.35 5.48 23.72
N LEU A 141 31.38 4.94 24.39
CA LEU A 141 32.39 5.75 25.10
C LEU A 141 33.21 6.63 24.14
N GLN A 142 33.49 6.14 22.93
CA GLN A 142 34.20 6.90 21.90
C GLN A 142 33.28 7.75 21.03
N ARG A 143 31.98 7.82 21.37
CA ARG A 143 30.96 8.60 20.67
C ARG A 143 30.88 8.27 19.17
N ARG A 144 31.07 7.00 18.82
CA ARG A 144 31.02 6.53 17.41
C ARG A 144 29.62 6.70 16.81
N TYR A 145 28.57 6.72 17.64
CA TYR A 145 27.20 7.02 17.21
C TYR A 145 27.03 8.43 16.60
N GLU A 146 27.98 9.35 16.83
CA GLU A 146 27.98 10.69 16.21
C GLU A 146 28.57 10.69 14.80
N ARG A 147 29.20 9.57 14.41
CA ARG A 147 29.76 9.36 13.08
C ARG A 147 28.76 8.53 12.26
N PHE A 148 28.38 9.06 11.11
CA PHE A 148 27.36 8.42 10.28
C PHE A 148 27.82 7.05 9.77
N GLU A 149 29.09 6.88 9.37
CA GLU A 149 29.63 5.60 8.89
C GLU A 149 29.52 4.50 9.93
N ASP A 150 29.84 4.81 11.18
CA ASP A 150 29.77 3.85 12.28
C ASP A 150 28.31 3.46 12.56
N SER A 151 27.40 4.44 12.61
CA SER A 151 25.96 4.17 12.77
C SER A 151 25.38 3.34 11.61
N LEU A 152 25.77 3.67 10.38
CA LEU A 152 25.35 2.97 9.17
C LEU A 152 25.85 1.53 9.15
N ALA A 153 27.11 1.29 9.56
CA ALA A 153 27.69 -0.05 9.60
C ALA A 153 26.86 -1.00 10.49
N HIS A 154 26.45 -0.54 11.68
CA HIS A 154 25.59 -1.32 12.57
C HIS A 154 24.19 -1.53 11.98
N CYS A 155 23.57 -0.47 11.43
CA CYS A 155 22.26 -0.58 10.80
C CYS A 155 22.26 -1.64 9.68
N VAL A 156 23.24 -1.56 8.75
CA VAL A 156 23.37 -2.49 7.63
C VAL A 156 23.68 -3.92 8.10
N ALA A 157 24.48 -4.10 9.15
CA ALA A 157 24.76 -5.41 9.72
C ALA A 157 23.48 -6.09 10.24
N GLU A 158 22.65 -5.35 10.98
CA GLU A 158 21.36 -5.84 11.49
C GLU A 158 20.35 -6.12 10.37
N LEU A 159 20.27 -5.26 9.34
CA LEU A 159 19.41 -5.50 8.19
C LEU A 159 19.85 -6.75 7.40
N LYS A 160 21.16 -6.99 7.25
CA LYS A 160 21.70 -8.22 6.64
C LYS A 160 21.35 -9.46 7.48
N ARG A 161 21.32 -9.35 8.81
CA ARG A 161 20.80 -10.42 9.69
C ARG A 161 19.32 -10.65 9.41
N GLY A 162 18.52 -9.60 9.33
CA GLY A 162 17.09 -9.69 8.99
C GLY A 162 16.82 -10.33 7.62
N LEU A 163 17.62 -10.02 6.61
CA LEU A 163 17.55 -10.68 5.30
C LEU A 163 17.80 -12.19 5.38
N ARG A 164 18.75 -12.63 6.22
CA ARG A 164 19.02 -14.06 6.41
C ARG A 164 17.89 -14.75 7.15
N GLU A 165 17.39 -14.14 8.24
CA GLU A 165 16.26 -14.63 9.03
C GLU A 165 15.02 -14.87 8.15
N LEU A 166 14.76 -13.98 7.20
CA LEU A 166 13.62 -14.07 6.29
C LEU A 166 13.89 -14.89 5.02
N GLY A 167 15.12 -15.39 4.82
CA GLY A 167 15.50 -16.08 3.58
C GLY A 167 15.54 -15.19 2.33
N LEU A 168 15.65 -13.87 2.50
CA LEU A 168 15.58 -12.86 1.43
C LEU A 168 16.97 -12.40 0.92
N HIS A 169 18.05 -12.88 1.51
CA HIS A 169 19.42 -12.44 1.20
C HIS A 169 19.91 -12.73 -0.23
N THR A 170 19.29 -13.68 -0.95
CA THR A 170 19.64 -14.02 -2.35
C THR A 170 18.78 -13.29 -3.39
N ARG A 171 17.81 -12.50 -2.95
CA ARG A 171 16.91 -11.75 -3.84
C ARG A 171 17.70 -10.63 -4.51
N SER A 172 17.36 -10.33 -5.76
CA SER A 172 17.89 -9.16 -6.48
C SER A 172 17.20 -7.85 -6.08
N SER A 173 15.96 -7.94 -5.64
CA SER A 173 15.13 -6.80 -5.23
C SER A 173 14.04 -7.26 -4.28
N LEU A 174 13.57 -6.35 -3.43
CA LEU A 174 12.46 -6.58 -2.50
C LEU A 174 11.29 -5.64 -2.80
N THR A 175 10.09 -6.13 -2.56
CA THR A 175 8.88 -5.33 -2.47
C THR A 175 8.90 -4.45 -1.21
N THR A 176 8.06 -3.41 -1.18
CA THR A 176 7.91 -2.57 0.03
C THR A 176 7.53 -3.41 1.25
N MET A 177 6.63 -4.38 1.11
CA MET A 177 6.24 -5.27 2.20
C MET A 177 7.41 -6.11 2.72
N GLU A 178 8.24 -6.66 1.82
CA GLU A 178 9.45 -7.40 2.21
C GLU A 178 10.48 -6.48 2.89
N LEU A 179 10.68 -5.25 2.40
CA LEU A 179 11.54 -4.26 3.07
C LEU A 179 11.02 -3.92 4.48
N SER A 180 9.71 -3.71 4.62
CA SER A 180 9.07 -3.50 5.93
C SER A 180 9.22 -4.71 6.84
N ALA A 181 9.11 -5.94 6.32
CA ALA A 181 9.35 -7.15 7.11
C ALA A 181 10.79 -7.20 7.63
N VAL A 182 11.79 -6.86 6.80
CA VAL A 182 13.19 -6.75 7.23
C VAL A 182 13.35 -5.69 8.33
N ALA A 183 12.70 -4.53 8.20
CA ALA A 183 12.69 -3.49 9.23
C ALA A 183 12.01 -3.93 10.55
N ILE A 184 10.95 -4.73 10.46
CA ILE A 184 10.30 -5.31 11.64
C ILE A 184 11.23 -6.30 12.35
N VAL A 185 12.01 -7.09 11.60
CA VAL A 185 13.05 -7.94 12.19
C VAL A 185 14.18 -7.10 12.81
N TYR A 186 14.55 -5.98 12.19
CA TYR A 186 15.48 -5.01 12.77
C TYR A 186 14.98 -4.51 14.13
N ASN A 187 13.69 -4.15 14.22
CA ASN A 187 13.09 -3.62 15.45
C ASN A 187 12.80 -4.67 16.54
N THR A 188 12.31 -5.86 16.15
CA THR A 188 11.74 -6.85 17.10
C THR A 188 12.50 -8.16 17.17
N GLY A 189 13.48 -8.35 16.30
CA GLY A 189 14.26 -9.58 16.17
C GLY A 189 13.58 -10.70 15.35
N ARG A 190 12.31 -10.56 14.97
CA ARG A 190 11.57 -11.58 14.18
C ARG A 190 10.43 -10.96 13.37
N PHE A 191 9.83 -11.72 12.46
CA PHE A 191 8.60 -11.33 11.75
C PHE A 191 7.55 -12.44 11.87
N ARG A 192 6.32 -12.06 12.19
CA ARG A 192 5.16 -12.96 12.26
C ARG A 192 4.21 -12.69 11.09
N PRO A 193 4.14 -13.57 10.07
CA PRO A 193 3.34 -13.32 8.87
C PRO A 193 1.87 -12.99 9.16
N GLU A 194 1.25 -13.68 10.11
CA GLU A 194 -0.15 -13.50 10.48
C GLU A 194 -0.48 -12.10 11.03
N ARG A 195 0.53 -11.39 11.54
CA ARG A 195 0.39 -10.00 12.01
C ARG A 195 0.69 -8.96 10.93
N GLY A 196 1.27 -9.34 9.79
CA GLY A 196 1.62 -8.42 8.72
C GLY A 196 2.42 -7.21 9.23
N LEU A 197 1.96 -5.99 8.93
CA LEU A 197 2.61 -4.74 9.36
C LEU A 197 2.32 -4.35 10.82
N GLU A 198 1.43 -5.06 11.52
CA GLU A 198 1.01 -4.76 12.89
C GLU A 198 1.98 -5.31 13.94
N GLN A 199 3.25 -4.95 13.80
CA GLN A 199 4.35 -5.45 14.60
C GLN A 199 5.33 -4.33 14.95
N GLY A 200 6.06 -4.55 16.06
CA GLY A 200 6.91 -3.53 16.68
C GLY A 200 6.14 -2.64 17.66
N HIS A 201 6.78 -1.54 18.06
CA HIS A 201 6.20 -0.57 18.98
C HIS A 201 4.88 0.00 18.43
N PHE A 202 3.87 0.15 19.29
CA PHE A 202 2.60 0.79 18.97
C PHE A 202 2.55 2.16 19.64
N ASP A 203 2.46 3.22 18.85
CA ASP A 203 2.53 4.61 19.33
C ASP A 203 1.17 5.15 19.85
N GLY A 204 0.16 4.28 19.96
CA GLY A 204 -1.22 4.65 20.28
C GLY A 204 -2.12 4.79 19.06
N GLN A 205 -1.55 4.92 17.86
CA GLN A 205 -2.28 4.98 16.59
C GLN A 205 -1.85 3.89 15.62
N ARG A 206 -0.55 3.59 15.53
CA ARG A 206 0.02 2.65 14.56
C ARG A 206 1.18 1.86 15.12
N PHE A 207 1.40 0.71 14.49
CA PHE A 207 2.57 -0.11 14.72
C PHE A 207 3.77 0.40 13.90
N TYR A 208 4.98 0.18 14.42
CA TYR A 208 6.24 0.44 13.75
C TYR A 208 6.28 -0.04 12.30
N GLY A 209 5.82 -1.28 12.04
CA GLY A 209 5.77 -1.83 10.69
C GLY A 209 4.91 -1.02 9.71
N GLN A 210 3.78 -0.47 10.17
CA GLN A 210 2.91 0.39 9.37
C GLN A 210 3.58 1.75 9.10
N ALA A 211 4.22 2.34 10.12
CA ALA A 211 4.93 3.61 9.98
C ALA A 211 6.12 3.49 9.01
N ILE A 212 6.93 2.43 9.13
CA ILE A 212 8.02 2.15 8.18
C ILE A 212 7.50 1.96 6.76
N PHE A 213 6.39 1.24 6.57
CA PHE A 213 5.82 1.07 5.22
C PHE A 213 5.44 2.42 4.60
N ASP A 214 4.76 3.28 5.35
CA ASP A 214 4.43 4.65 4.93
C ASP A 214 5.70 5.43 4.55
N PHE A 215 6.74 5.37 5.39
CA PHE A 215 8.00 6.06 5.13
C PHE A 215 8.77 5.51 3.93
N ILE A 216 8.79 4.20 3.69
CA ILE A 216 9.42 3.62 2.49
C ILE A 216 8.68 4.13 1.25
N ARG A 217 7.34 4.12 1.26
CA ARG A 217 6.53 4.61 0.14
C ARG A 217 6.77 6.08 -0.14
N GLN A 218 6.84 6.91 0.88
CA GLN A 218 7.15 8.32 0.72
C GLN A 218 8.60 8.53 0.26
N ALA A 219 9.57 7.77 0.79
CA ALA A 219 10.96 7.87 0.35
C ALA A 219 11.11 7.53 -1.14
N GLN A 220 10.34 6.56 -1.65
CA GLN A 220 10.32 6.18 -3.06
C GLN A 220 9.83 7.28 -4.02
N THR A 221 9.16 8.34 -3.53
CA THR A 221 8.76 9.49 -4.36
C THR A 221 9.79 10.63 -4.33
N VAL A 222 10.83 10.52 -3.50
CA VAL A 222 11.85 11.55 -3.32
C VAL A 222 13.12 11.16 -4.05
N SER A 223 13.55 12.00 -5.00
CA SER A 223 14.78 11.77 -5.75
C SER A 223 16.02 12.04 -4.90
N ALA A 224 17.11 11.32 -5.16
CA ALA A 224 18.45 11.62 -4.65
C ALA A 224 19.28 12.29 -5.77
N PRO A 225 20.32 13.08 -5.44
CA PRO A 225 21.15 13.76 -6.44
C PRO A 225 21.74 12.84 -7.53
N ALA A 226 22.00 11.57 -7.19
CA ALA A 226 22.59 10.58 -8.10
C ALA A 226 21.61 9.45 -8.50
N ALA A 227 20.35 9.51 -8.07
CA ALA A 227 19.37 8.46 -8.37
C ALA A 227 17.94 9.04 -8.42
N PRO A 228 17.23 8.93 -9.56
CA PRO A 228 15.85 9.38 -9.66
C PRO A 228 14.94 8.60 -8.71
N ALA A 229 13.85 9.25 -8.27
CA ALA A 229 12.82 8.60 -7.48
C ALA A 229 12.23 7.38 -8.22
N PRO A 230 12.10 6.21 -7.57
CA PRO A 230 11.42 5.05 -8.15
C PRO A 230 9.95 5.30 -8.51
N LEU A 231 9.29 6.23 -7.82
CA LEU A 231 7.90 6.60 -8.03
C LEU A 231 7.78 8.09 -8.40
N PRO A 232 6.78 8.45 -9.23
CA PRO A 232 6.47 9.85 -9.46
C PRO A 232 5.97 10.50 -8.17
N GLU A 233 6.20 11.81 -8.03
CA GLU A 233 5.60 12.58 -6.95
C GLU A 233 4.07 12.61 -7.12
N PRO A 234 3.30 12.15 -6.11
CA PRO A 234 1.85 12.12 -6.22
C PRO A 234 1.26 13.53 -6.11
N ARG A 235 0.18 13.82 -6.85
CA ARG A 235 -0.61 15.04 -6.63
C ARG A 235 -1.35 14.97 -5.29
N PRO A 236 -1.76 16.11 -4.70
CA PRO A 236 -2.63 16.09 -3.52
C PRO A 236 -3.85 15.20 -3.74
N GLY A 237 -4.12 14.35 -2.76
CA GLY A 237 -5.15 13.33 -2.83
C GLY A 237 -4.67 11.99 -3.39
N GLU A 238 -3.67 11.93 -4.27
CA GLU A 238 -3.20 10.68 -4.89
C GLU A 238 -2.23 9.89 -3.99
N ALA A 239 -2.37 8.56 -4.01
CA ALA A 239 -1.46 7.63 -3.37
C ALA A 239 -0.31 7.25 -4.32
N PRO A 240 0.93 7.13 -3.81
CA PRO A 240 2.08 6.73 -4.61
C PRO A 240 2.04 5.23 -4.93
N LEU A 241 1.36 4.87 -6.03
CA LEU A 241 1.27 3.50 -6.48
C LEU A 241 2.53 3.06 -7.25
N PRO A 242 3.11 1.88 -6.93
CA PRO A 242 4.20 1.34 -7.73
C PRO A 242 3.75 1.00 -9.15
N PRO A 243 4.59 1.19 -10.17
CA PRO A 243 4.23 0.81 -11.53
C PRO A 243 3.91 -0.68 -11.62
N PRO A 244 3.07 -1.10 -12.58
CA PRO A 244 2.87 -2.51 -12.93
C PRO A 244 4.21 -3.24 -13.11
N ALA A 245 4.37 -4.39 -12.44
CA ALA A 245 5.59 -5.18 -12.52
C ALA A 245 5.66 -5.94 -13.86
N PRO A 246 6.83 -6.01 -14.51
CA PRO A 246 7.01 -6.79 -15.72
C PRO A 246 7.02 -8.29 -15.43
N VAL A 247 6.80 -9.09 -16.48
CA VAL A 247 7.02 -10.53 -16.45
C VAL A 247 8.52 -10.80 -16.41
N THR A 248 8.94 -11.61 -15.43
CA THR A 248 10.33 -12.00 -15.14
C THR A 248 10.64 -13.44 -15.53
N ALA A 249 9.61 -14.27 -15.73
CA ALA A 249 9.77 -15.63 -16.24
C ALA A 249 10.58 -15.63 -17.54
N SER A 250 11.49 -16.61 -17.69
CA SER A 250 12.40 -16.69 -18.84
C SER A 250 12.08 -17.84 -19.80
N GLY A 251 11.16 -18.73 -19.43
CA GLY A 251 10.79 -19.90 -20.22
C GLY A 251 10.02 -19.57 -21.51
N PRO A 252 9.54 -20.61 -22.22
CA PRO A 252 8.89 -20.46 -23.52
C PRO A 252 7.57 -19.69 -23.43
N PHE A 253 7.25 -18.97 -24.50
CA PHE A 253 5.99 -18.26 -24.67
C PHE A 253 4.87 -19.17 -25.17
N PHE A 254 3.67 -18.91 -24.67
CA PHE A 254 2.44 -19.56 -25.08
C PHE A 254 1.33 -18.52 -25.25
N ARG A 255 0.27 -18.92 -25.95
CA ARG A 255 -1.05 -18.29 -25.89
C ARG A 255 -2.07 -19.26 -25.33
N VAL A 256 -3.06 -18.70 -24.65
CA VAL A 256 -4.30 -19.40 -24.30
C VAL A 256 -5.08 -19.72 -25.60
N ASP A 257 -5.50 -20.96 -25.78
CA ASP A 257 -6.31 -21.45 -26.90
C ASP A 257 -7.44 -22.34 -26.35
N THR A 258 -8.51 -21.70 -25.90
CA THR A 258 -9.72 -22.34 -25.37
C THR A 258 -10.87 -22.27 -26.34
N ARG A 259 -10.97 -21.21 -27.16
CA ARG A 259 -12.02 -20.93 -28.16
C ARG A 259 -13.47 -20.84 -27.65
N ILE A 260 -13.69 -21.04 -26.35
CA ILE A 260 -15.04 -21.15 -25.76
C ILE A 260 -15.18 -20.24 -24.52
N SER A 261 -14.15 -20.16 -23.68
CA SER A 261 -14.20 -19.42 -22.42
C SER A 261 -12.82 -18.91 -22.01
N THR A 262 -12.76 -18.11 -20.95
CA THR A 262 -11.50 -17.84 -20.24
C THR A 262 -10.86 -19.12 -19.71
N LEU A 263 -9.53 -19.08 -19.54
CA LEU A 263 -8.74 -20.13 -18.89
C LEU A 263 -8.44 -19.73 -17.45
N ARG A 264 -8.78 -20.61 -16.50
CA ARG A 264 -8.51 -20.37 -15.07
C ARG A 264 -7.02 -20.52 -14.76
N LEU A 265 -6.44 -19.48 -14.18
CA LEU A 265 -5.14 -19.51 -13.51
C LEU A 265 -5.34 -19.84 -12.04
N ARG A 266 -4.54 -20.77 -11.52
CA ARG A 266 -4.73 -21.34 -10.18
C ARG A 266 -3.49 -21.16 -9.31
N SER A 267 -3.67 -21.13 -8.00
CA SER A 267 -2.54 -21.10 -7.05
C SER A 267 -1.81 -22.44 -6.94
N GLU A 268 -2.44 -23.54 -7.36
CA GLU A 268 -1.90 -24.90 -7.28
C GLU A 268 -2.16 -25.67 -8.58
N PRO A 269 -1.32 -26.67 -8.94
CA PRO A 269 -1.45 -27.47 -10.17
C PRO A 269 -2.55 -28.55 -10.06
N ARG A 270 -3.75 -28.16 -9.62
CA ARG A 270 -4.92 -29.02 -9.50
C ARG A 270 -6.21 -28.23 -9.59
N ILE A 271 -7.32 -28.92 -9.83
CA ILE A 271 -8.67 -28.35 -9.64
C ILE A 271 -9.05 -28.55 -8.17
N SER A 272 -9.35 -27.46 -7.46
CA SER A 272 -9.82 -27.51 -6.07
C SER A 272 -11.28 -27.99 -5.96
N GLN A 273 -11.75 -28.27 -4.75
CA GLN A 273 -13.17 -28.37 -4.44
C GLN A 273 -13.51 -27.32 -3.37
N PRO A 274 -14.41 -26.35 -3.63
CA PRO A 274 -15.08 -26.08 -4.91
C PRO A 274 -14.10 -25.69 -6.02
N ALA A 275 -14.53 -25.78 -7.28
CA ALA A 275 -13.66 -25.67 -8.46
C ALA A 275 -12.99 -24.29 -8.64
N THR A 276 -13.47 -23.29 -7.90
CA THR A 276 -13.03 -21.89 -7.91
C THR A 276 -12.15 -21.51 -6.72
N ALA A 277 -12.05 -22.35 -5.67
CA ALA A 277 -11.37 -21.98 -4.41
C ALA A 277 -9.90 -21.60 -4.60
N ASN A 278 -9.19 -22.28 -5.52
CA ASN A 278 -7.80 -21.99 -5.85
C ASN A 278 -7.62 -21.15 -7.12
N VAL A 279 -8.69 -20.57 -7.69
CA VAL A 279 -8.60 -19.69 -8.86
C VAL A 279 -8.13 -18.31 -8.43
N ILE A 280 -7.09 -17.81 -9.08
CA ILE A 280 -6.45 -16.52 -8.81
C ILE A 280 -6.56 -15.54 -10.00
N GLY A 281 -7.03 -16.01 -11.14
CA GLY A 281 -7.30 -15.17 -12.32
C GLY A 281 -7.99 -15.94 -13.42
N GLU A 282 -8.61 -15.21 -14.34
CA GLU A 282 -9.23 -15.75 -15.55
C GLU A 282 -8.57 -15.11 -16.77
N LEU A 283 -7.86 -15.92 -17.55
CA LEU A 283 -7.08 -15.47 -18.69
C LEU A 283 -7.96 -15.51 -19.95
N PRO A 284 -8.07 -14.41 -20.71
CA PRO A 284 -8.80 -14.41 -21.99
C PRO A 284 -8.22 -15.41 -22.99
N ASP A 285 -9.07 -15.89 -23.91
CA ASP A 285 -8.59 -16.61 -25.09
C ASP A 285 -7.61 -15.74 -25.90
N GLY A 286 -6.55 -16.34 -26.43
CA GLY A 286 -5.47 -15.64 -27.12
C GLY A 286 -4.48 -14.87 -26.23
N HIS A 287 -4.73 -14.80 -24.90
CA HIS A 287 -3.87 -14.07 -23.97
C HIS A 287 -2.46 -14.70 -23.91
N PRO A 288 -1.38 -13.90 -24.02
CA PRO A 288 -0.03 -14.42 -23.94
C PRO A 288 0.34 -14.76 -22.50
N VAL A 289 1.08 -15.85 -22.32
CA VAL A 289 1.66 -16.26 -21.03
C VAL A 289 3.09 -16.77 -21.24
N ARG A 290 3.92 -16.66 -20.22
CA ARG A 290 5.30 -17.14 -20.26
C ARG A 290 5.51 -18.24 -19.22
N ALA A 291 5.96 -19.40 -19.65
CA ALA A 291 6.20 -20.50 -18.72
C ALA A 291 7.40 -20.21 -17.83
N ILE A 292 7.36 -20.70 -16.59
CA ILE A 292 8.46 -20.55 -15.63
C ILE A 292 9.50 -21.65 -15.86
N SER A 293 9.10 -22.91 -15.67
CA SER A 293 9.97 -24.08 -15.90
C SER A 293 9.82 -24.68 -17.31
N GLY A 294 8.73 -24.36 -18.00
CA GLY A 294 8.35 -24.98 -19.28
C GLY A 294 7.87 -26.44 -19.17
N ARG A 295 7.78 -26.99 -17.95
CA ARG A 295 7.36 -28.37 -17.69
C ARG A 295 6.00 -28.39 -17.01
N ALA A 296 5.09 -29.20 -17.54
CA ALA A 296 3.79 -29.41 -16.91
C ALA A 296 3.92 -30.35 -15.69
N VAL A 297 3.20 -30.02 -14.62
CA VAL A 297 3.01 -30.88 -13.45
C VAL A 297 1.52 -31.22 -13.36
N ALA A 298 1.18 -32.51 -13.35
CA ALA A 298 -0.22 -32.98 -13.33
C ALA A 298 -1.11 -32.37 -14.44
N GLY A 299 -0.55 -32.11 -15.63
CA GLY A 299 -1.27 -31.46 -16.74
C GLY A 299 -1.47 -29.94 -16.59
N PHE A 300 -0.79 -29.31 -15.63
CA PHE A 300 -0.78 -27.86 -15.44
C PHE A 300 0.61 -27.28 -15.72
N MET A 301 0.66 -26.20 -16.50
CA MET A 301 1.87 -25.40 -16.72
C MET A 301 1.93 -24.29 -15.69
N GLU A 302 3.07 -24.13 -15.02
CA GLU A 302 3.32 -22.92 -14.24
C GLU A 302 3.70 -21.77 -15.19
N VAL A 303 2.95 -20.68 -15.13
CA VAL A 303 3.09 -19.53 -16.00
C VAL A 303 3.11 -18.23 -15.21
N GLU A 304 3.69 -17.21 -15.83
CA GLU A 304 3.62 -15.82 -15.42
C GLU A 304 3.07 -14.97 -16.57
N THR A 305 2.26 -13.97 -16.23
CA THR A 305 1.70 -13.02 -17.20
C THR A 305 1.38 -11.66 -16.56
N SER A 306 1.19 -10.64 -17.39
CA SER A 306 0.62 -9.35 -17.01
C SER A 306 -0.84 -9.28 -17.51
N LEU A 307 -1.79 -9.26 -16.58
CA LEU A 307 -3.21 -9.14 -16.86
C LEU A 307 -3.73 -7.79 -16.37
N PHE A 308 -4.04 -6.88 -17.31
CA PHE A 308 -4.49 -5.51 -17.00
C PHE A 308 -3.61 -4.78 -15.95
N GLY A 309 -2.29 -4.98 -16.01
CA GLY A 309 -1.32 -4.37 -15.11
C GLY A 309 -1.00 -5.18 -13.84
N ALA A 310 -1.72 -6.27 -13.57
CA ALA A 310 -1.38 -7.21 -12.51
C ALA A 310 -0.38 -8.27 -13.01
N LEU A 311 0.76 -8.41 -12.35
CA LEU A 311 1.63 -9.56 -12.52
C LEU A 311 1.01 -10.76 -11.80
N LEU A 312 0.61 -11.77 -12.58
CA LEU A 312 0.03 -13.01 -12.07
C LEU A 312 0.97 -14.17 -12.33
N ARG A 313 1.18 -14.99 -11.31
CA ARG A 313 1.92 -16.25 -11.38
C ARG A 313 1.07 -17.37 -10.82
N GLY A 314 0.97 -18.48 -11.55
CA GLY A 314 0.22 -19.64 -11.13
C GLY A 314 0.19 -20.75 -12.16
N PHE A 315 -0.78 -21.64 -12.03
CA PHE A 315 -0.90 -22.87 -12.81
C PHE A 315 -2.14 -22.82 -13.69
N CYS A 316 -2.00 -23.10 -14.98
CA CYS A 316 -3.14 -23.27 -15.90
C CYS A 316 -2.99 -24.58 -16.68
N SER A 317 -4.10 -25.14 -17.15
CA SER A 317 -4.08 -26.44 -17.83
C SER A 317 -3.30 -26.35 -19.14
N SER A 318 -2.29 -27.21 -19.31
CA SER A 318 -1.39 -27.17 -20.46
C SER A 318 -2.08 -27.54 -21.78
N GLN A 319 -3.22 -28.23 -21.74
CA GLN A 319 -3.97 -28.61 -22.95
C GLN A 319 -4.51 -27.40 -23.72
N PHE A 320 -4.75 -26.29 -23.02
CA PHE A 320 -5.24 -25.02 -23.56
C PHE A 320 -4.11 -24.00 -23.80
N LEU A 321 -2.86 -24.45 -23.78
CA LEU A 321 -1.72 -23.64 -24.15
C LEU A 321 -1.19 -24.07 -25.51
N ARG A 322 -0.93 -23.09 -26.37
CA ARG A 322 -0.24 -23.27 -27.64
C ARG A 322 1.05 -22.47 -27.62
N ARG A 323 2.15 -23.14 -27.95
CA ARG A 323 3.45 -22.48 -28.02
C ARG A 323 3.39 -21.39 -29.08
N ASP A 324 3.91 -20.22 -28.75
CA ASP A 324 3.98 -19.10 -29.67
C ASP A 324 5.40 -18.54 -29.68
N ASN A 325 6.15 -18.87 -30.73
CA ASN A 325 7.52 -18.40 -30.89
C ASN A 325 7.61 -17.00 -31.53
N SER A 326 6.49 -16.38 -31.93
CA SER A 326 6.50 -15.01 -32.46
C SER A 326 6.48 -13.96 -31.34
N LEU A 327 6.13 -14.35 -30.11
CA LEU A 327 6.15 -13.46 -28.96
C LEU A 327 7.59 -13.24 -28.45
N GLN A 328 7.92 -11.98 -28.21
CA GLN A 328 9.19 -11.56 -27.60
C GLN A 328 9.01 -11.05 -26.16
N ASP A 329 7.79 -10.61 -25.83
CA ASP A 329 7.42 -9.89 -24.62
C ASP A 329 5.93 -10.15 -24.29
N ILE A 330 5.54 -9.95 -23.02
CA ILE A 330 4.14 -9.82 -22.61
C ILE A 330 3.88 -8.36 -22.23
N PRO A 331 3.05 -7.61 -23.01
CA PRO A 331 2.84 -6.20 -22.77
C PRO A 331 2.30 -5.90 -21.37
N VAL A 332 2.92 -4.93 -20.72
CA VAL A 332 2.48 -4.45 -19.42
C VAL A 332 1.62 -3.21 -19.61
N MET A 333 0.32 -3.33 -19.35
CA MET A 333 -0.59 -2.19 -19.37
C MET A 333 -0.17 -1.19 -18.28
N ARG A 334 0.02 0.07 -18.68
CA ARG A 334 0.22 1.20 -17.76
C ARG A 334 -1.04 2.05 -17.76
N PRO A 335 -1.64 2.34 -16.59
CA PRO A 335 -2.80 3.20 -16.52
C PRO A 335 -2.43 4.63 -16.91
N ALA A 336 -3.37 5.36 -17.51
CA ALA A 336 -3.21 6.77 -17.84
C ALA A 336 -3.12 7.63 -16.57
N GLY A 337 -2.25 8.66 -16.57
CA GLY A 337 -2.10 9.58 -15.43
C GLY A 337 -3.22 10.62 -15.32
N ALA A 338 -4.04 10.77 -16.35
CA ALA A 338 -5.22 11.64 -16.35
C ALA A 338 -6.28 11.05 -17.29
N ALA A 339 -7.55 11.28 -16.95
CA ALA A 339 -8.66 10.91 -17.82
C ALA A 339 -8.60 11.67 -19.16
N PRO A 340 -9.11 11.09 -20.27
CA PRO A 340 -9.13 11.76 -21.55
C PRO A 340 -9.98 13.03 -21.50
N SER A 341 -9.44 14.13 -22.06
CA SER A 341 -10.15 15.41 -22.21
C SER A 341 -10.80 15.58 -23.60
N SER A 342 -10.50 14.68 -24.53
CA SER A 342 -11.08 14.62 -25.87
C SER A 342 -11.30 13.16 -26.29
N GLY A 343 -12.12 12.95 -27.32
CA GLY A 343 -12.47 11.61 -27.78
C GLY A 343 -13.39 10.88 -26.80
N LEU A 344 -12.98 9.70 -26.33
CA LEU A 344 -13.72 8.91 -25.34
C LEU A 344 -13.57 9.51 -23.93
N ILE A 345 -14.37 10.52 -23.64
CA ILE A 345 -14.36 11.25 -22.36
C ILE A 345 -15.23 10.57 -21.29
N ALA A 346 -15.01 10.96 -20.03
CA ALA A 346 -15.86 10.60 -18.90
C ALA A 346 -17.33 10.97 -19.16
N ALA A 347 -18.23 10.00 -18.96
CA ALA A 347 -19.68 10.20 -19.01
C ALA A 347 -20.24 10.66 -17.66
N PHE A 348 -21.04 11.72 -17.69
CA PHE A 348 -21.85 12.19 -16.56
C PHE A 348 -23.26 12.50 -17.03
N MET A 349 -24.26 12.19 -16.21
CA MET A 349 -25.65 12.52 -16.52
C MET A 349 -25.88 14.03 -16.36
N PRO A 350 -26.28 14.77 -17.42
CA PRO A 350 -26.54 16.21 -17.34
C PRO A 350 -27.64 16.50 -16.32
N ARG A 351 -27.45 17.53 -15.48
CA ARG A 351 -28.38 17.88 -14.41
C ARG A 351 -29.20 19.13 -14.76
N PRO A 352 -30.51 19.18 -14.42
CA PRO A 352 -31.24 20.43 -14.45
C PRO A 352 -30.62 21.47 -13.51
N PRO A 353 -30.71 22.78 -13.81
CA PRO A 353 -30.24 23.84 -12.91
C PRO A 353 -30.83 23.68 -11.49
N GLY A 354 -29.99 23.79 -10.47
CA GLY A 354 -30.40 23.67 -9.06
C GLY A 354 -30.75 22.25 -8.58
N HIS A 355 -30.68 21.22 -9.45
CA HIS A 355 -30.94 19.84 -9.01
C HIS A 355 -29.83 19.32 -8.09
N ILE A 356 -30.22 18.85 -6.91
CA ILE A 356 -29.31 18.26 -5.91
C ILE A 356 -29.64 16.78 -5.77
N ALA A 357 -28.71 15.91 -6.17
CA ALA A 357 -28.75 14.48 -5.91
C ALA A 357 -28.19 14.22 -4.51
N ARG A 358 -29.02 13.65 -3.62
CA ARG A 358 -28.73 13.51 -2.19
C ARG A 358 -28.63 12.05 -1.76
N ARG A 359 -27.88 11.77 -0.69
CA ARG A 359 -27.86 10.46 -0.02
C ARG A 359 -29.21 10.08 0.59
N ARG A 360 -30.01 11.08 1.01
CA ARG A 360 -31.31 10.87 1.66
C ARG A 360 -32.42 10.42 0.71
N ASP A 361 -32.20 10.58 -0.59
CA ASP A 361 -33.16 10.24 -1.64
C ASP A 361 -32.82 8.89 -2.27
N ASN A 362 -33.77 8.32 -3.02
CA ASN A 362 -33.47 7.13 -3.80
C ASN A 362 -32.44 7.45 -4.87
N ALA A 363 -31.55 6.50 -5.15
CA ALA A 363 -30.52 6.69 -6.14
C ALA A 363 -31.09 6.89 -7.55
N THR A 364 -30.47 7.80 -8.29
CA THR A 364 -30.75 8.11 -9.70
C THR A 364 -29.47 7.96 -10.54
N ALA A 365 -29.53 8.31 -11.82
CA ALA A 365 -28.39 8.34 -12.72
C ALA A 365 -27.36 9.46 -12.39
N HIS A 366 -27.71 10.41 -11.53
CA HIS A 366 -26.82 11.53 -11.18
C HIS A 366 -25.85 11.15 -10.04
N SER A 367 -24.60 11.61 -10.18
CA SER A 367 -23.62 11.69 -9.09
C SER A 367 -24.07 12.69 -8.03
N LEU A 368 -23.65 12.46 -6.78
CA LEU A 368 -23.94 13.38 -5.68
C LEU A 368 -23.41 14.79 -5.95
N ASN A 369 -24.12 15.78 -5.42
CA ASN A 369 -23.69 17.18 -5.43
C ASN A 369 -24.24 17.95 -4.20
N GLU A 370 -24.37 17.26 -3.07
CA GLU A 370 -24.74 17.89 -1.80
C GLU A 370 -23.64 18.84 -1.30
N ASP A 371 -24.02 19.93 -0.63
CA ASP A 371 -23.06 20.77 0.05
C ASP A 371 -22.33 20.00 1.17
N GLY A 372 -21.08 20.37 1.44
CA GLY A 372 -20.27 19.74 2.49
C GLY A 372 -19.81 18.32 2.17
N GLN A 373 -19.74 17.94 0.90
CA GLN A 373 -19.08 16.71 0.45
C GLN A 373 -17.59 16.72 0.85
N PRO A 374 -17.10 15.71 1.57
CA PRO A 374 -15.67 15.55 1.80
C PRO A 374 -14.98 15.15 0.50
N ALA A 375 -13.69 15.44 0.43
CA ALA A 375 -12.84 15.04 -0.67
C ALA A 375 -11.51 14.47 -0.15
N ARG A 376 -10.85 13.68 -0.99
CA ARG A 376 -9.49 13.21 -0.75
C ARG A 376 -8.47 14.21 -1.28
N THR A 377 -7.78 14.89 -0.38
CA THR A 377 -6.82 15.99 -0.69
C THR A 377 -5.49 15.85 0.05
N GLY A 378 -5.33 14.84 0.91
CA GLY A 378 -4.14 14.60 1.72
C GLY A 378 -2.87 14.44 0.89
N ILE A 379 -1.75 14.93 1.43
CA ILE A 379 -0.43 14.88 0.77
C ILE A 379 0.45 13.73 1.27
N ASP A 380 0.06 13.10 2.38
CA ASP A 380 0.70 11.92 2.94
C ASP A 380 -0.32 10.79 3.19
N ALA A 381 0.17 9.58 3.48
CA ALA A 381 -0.69 8.43 3.72
C ALA A 381 -1.64 8.62 4.93
N PRO A 382 -1.21 9.18 6.09
CA PRO A 382 -2.11 9.54 7.19
C PRO A 382 -3.33 10.36 6.74
N GLN A 383 -3.08 11.49 6.05
CA GLN A 383 -4.13 12.42 5.65
C GLN A 383 -5.06 11.78 4.62
N ARG A 384 -4.53 11.05 3.63
CA ARG A 384 -5.37 10.35 2.65
C ARG A 384 -6.28 9.31 3.31
N ARG A 385 -5.80 8.58 4.31
CA ARG A 385 -6.64 7.63 5.08
C ARG A 385 -7.73 8.36 5.85
N GLU A 386 -7.42 9.48 6.48
CA GLU A 386 -8.40 10.32 7.18
C GLU A 386 -9.46 10.86 6.21
N ASP A 387 -9.06 11.32 5.03
CA ASP A 387 -10.01 11.77 4.01
C ASP A 387 -10.96 10.67 3.56
N LEU A 388 -10.43 9.47 3.29
CA LEU A 388 -11.25 8.32 2.93
C LEU A 388 -12.19 7.93 4.08
N ALA A 389 -11.74 8.05 5.34
CA ALA A 389 -12.60 7.83 6.50
C ALA A 389 -13.73 8.87 6.57
N ARG A 390 -13.44 10.15 6.35
CA ARG A 390 -14.45 11.22 6.27
C ARG A 390 -15.45 10.97 5.14
N ILE A 391 -15.00 10.46 3.98
CA ILE A 391 -15.87 10.06 2.88
C ILE A 391 -16.80 8.92 3.30
N ILE A 392 -16.27 7.87 3.94
CA ILE A 392 -17.07 6.72 4.40
C ILE A 392 -18.11 7.16 5.44
N ASP A 393 -17.71 7.99 6.40
CA ASP A 393 -18.59 8.51 7.44
C ASP A 393 -19.64 9.48 6.91
N TRP A 394 -19.29 10.27 5.89
CA TRP A 394 -20.26 11.10 5.22
C TRP A 394 -21.25 10.22 4.46
N LEU A 395 -20.79 9.31 3.59
CA LEU A 395 -21.69 8.42 2.85
C LEU A 395 -22.60 7.62 3.79
N ALA A 396 -22.08 7.19 4.95
CA ALA A 396 -22.80 6.52 6.03
C ALA A 396 -23.82 5.51 5.50
N VAL A 397 -23.30 4.53 4.77
CA VAL A 397 -24.05 3.53 4.00
C VAL A 397 -25.04 2.73 4.86
N ASP A 398 -24.72 2.57 6.13
CA ASP A 398 -25.46 1.90 7.19
C ASP A 398 -26.62 2.74 7.75
N LYS A 399 -26.62 4.07 7.55
CA LYS A 399 -27.63 4.96 8.11
C LYS A 399 -28.97 4.79 7.37
N PRO A 400 -30.07 4.39 8.04
CA PRO A 400 -31.36 4.14 7.36
C PRO A 400 -31.92 5.36 6.61
N SER A 401 -31.61 6.58 7.07
CA SER A 401 -32.03 7.81 6.40
C SER A 401 -31.31 8.06 5.07
N HIS A 402 -30.20 7.38 4.79
CA HIS A 402 -29.46 7.49 3.52
C HIS A 402 -30.01 6.48 2.50
N LYS A 403 -31.26 6.71 2.06
CA LYS A 403 -32.04 5.82 1.18
C LYS A 403 -31.33 5.43 -0.11
N ARG A 404 -30.37 6.24 -0.58
CA ARG A 404 -29.57 5.98 -1.78
C ARG A 404 -28.88 4.62 -1.76
N TYR A 405 -28.52 4.14 -0.57
CA TYR A 405 -27.77 2.89 -0.39
C TYR A 405 -28.59 1.75 0.23
N GLN A 406 -29.79 2.05 0.74
CA GLN A 406 -30.57 1.08 1.48
C GLN A 406 -31.13 0.01 0.54
N PRO A 407 -30.95 -1.29 0.85
CA PRO A 407 -31.55 -2.35 0.06
C PRO A 407 -33.08 -2.23 0.08
N ARG A 408 -33.72 -2.46 -1.07
CA ARG A 408 -35.19 -2.41 -1.19
C ARG A 408 -35.68 -3.32 -2.30
N SER A 409 -36.78 -4.02 -2.07
CA SER A 409 -37.43 -4.87 -3.08
C SER A 409 -36.47 -5.87 -3.76
N GLY A 410 -35.56 -6.47 -2.99
CA GLY A 410 -34.55 -7.40 -3.51
C GLY A 410 -33.39 -6.76 -4.29
N LEU A 411 -33.34 -5.43 -4.39
CA LEU A 411 -32.27 -4.66 -5.01
C LEU A 411 -31.24 -4.20 -3.99
N THR A 412 -29.97 -4.19 -4.39
CA THR A 412 -28.83 -3.69 -3.63
C THR A 412 -28.08 -2.64 -4.45
N PHE A 413 -27.44 -1.67 -3.80
CA PHE A 413 -26.89 -0.47 -4.46
C PHE A 413 -25.37 -0.36 -4.34
N CYS A 414 -24.68 -1.51 -4.35
CA CYS A 414 -23.22 -1.60 -4.22
C CYS A 414 -22.48 -0.82 -5.32
N ASN A 415 -22.96 -0.86 -6.55
CA ASN A 415 -22.44 -0.09 -7.69
C ASN A 415 -22.57 1.42 -7.48
N ILE A 416 -23.67 1.88 -6.90
CA ILE A 416 -23.92 3.31 -6.66
C ILE A 416 -23.05 3.81 -5.52
N TYR A 417 -22.95 3.02 -4.45
CA TYR A 417 -22.05 3.32 -3.34
C TYR A 417 -20.59 3.36 -3.77
N ALA A 418 -20.12 2.39 -4.57
CA ALA A 418 -18.77 2.39 -5.11
C ALA A 418 -18.52 3.60 -6.02
N HIS A 419 -19.50 3.98 -6.86
CA HIS A 419 -19.43 5.20 -7.66
C HIS A 419 -19.27 6.45 -6.79
N ASP A 420 -20.13 6.63 -5.78
CA ASP A 420 -20.09 7.83 -4.94
C ASP A 420 -18.79 7.88 -4.10
N TYR A 421 -18.32 6.73 -3.59
CA TYR A 421 -17.03 6.62 -2.90
C TYR A 421 -15.88 7.06 -3.81
N CYS A 422 -15.82 6.55 -5.04
CA CYS A 422 -14.80 6.94 -6.02
C CYS A 422 -14.91 8.42 -6.39
N HIS A 423 -16.14 8.90 -6.64
CA HIS A 423 -16.42 10.29 -7.02
C HIS A 423 -15.91 11.28 -5.97
N LEU A 424 -16.21 11.04 -4.69
CA LEU A 424 -15.72 11.87 -3.59
C LEU A 424 -14.21 11.73 -3.37
N ALA A 425 -13.63 10.56 -3.65
CA ALA A 425 -12.19 10.34 -3.59
C ALA A 425 -11.42 10.93 -4.80
N GLY A 426 -12.11 11.60 -5.73
CA GLY A 426 -11.50 12.21 -6.93
C GLY A 426 -11.20 11.22 -8.05
N VAL A 427 -11.77 10.02 -8.02
CA VAL A 427 -11.51 8.93 -8.98
C VAL A 427 -12.74 8.67 -9.85
N TYR A 428 -12.54 8.56 -11.17
CA TYR A 428 -13.64 8.28 -12.09
C TYR A 428 -13.99 6.80 -12.12
N LEU A 429 -15.18 6.46 -11.62
CA LEU A 429 -15.88 5.20 -11.87
C LEU A 429 -17.28 5.59 -12.40
N PRO A 430 -17.77 5.10 -13.54
CA PRO A 430 -18.97 5.65 -14.16
C PRO A 430 -20.26 5.29 -13.42
N ARG A 431 -21.14 6.27 -13.18
CA ARG A 431 -22.55 6.00 -12.78
C ARG A 431 -23.41 5.63 -13.98
N VAL A 432 -23.10 6.29 -15.09
CA VAL A 432 -23.65 6.10 -16.43
C VAL A 432 -22.50 5.97 -17.40
N TRP A 433 -22.70 5.27 -18.50
CA TRP A 433 -21.70 5.13 -19.55
C TRP A 433 -22.29 5.23 -20.95
N TRP A 434 -21.44 5.59 -21.90
CA TRP A 434 -21.76 5.72 -23.31
C TRP A 434 -22.22 4.39 -23.92
N SER A 435 -23.23 4.46 -24.79
CA SER A 435 -23.63 3.35 -25.65
C SER A 435 -22.52 2.97 -26.63
N ALA A 436 -22.50 1.74 -27.14
CA ALA A 436 -21.45 1.33 -28.09
C ALA A 436 -21.40 2.22 -29.36
N PRO A 437 -22.53 2.62 -29.97
CA PRO A 437 -22.51 3.60 -31.06
C PRO A 437 -21.96 4.98 -30.65
N ALA A 438 -22.26 5.44 -29.42
CA ALA A 438 -21.73 6.69 -28.89
C ALA A 438 -20.21 6.62 -28.68
N VAL A 439 -19.70 5.51 -28.13
CA VAL A 439 -18.25 5.25 -27.96
C VAL A 439 -17.53 5.35 -29.30
N GLU A 440 -18.05 4.73 -30.36
CA GLU A 440 -17.43 4.77 -31.69
C GLU A 440 -17.38 6.20 -32.26
N LYS A 441 -18.48 6.95 -32.13
CA LYS A 441 -18.53 8.35 -32.56
C LYS A 441 -17.52 9.22 -31.79
N LEU A 442 -17.47 9.06 -30.47
CA LEU A 442 -16.50 9.76 -29.61
C LEU A 442 -15.06 9.42 -29.99
N ARG A 443 -14.73 8.16 -30.26
CA ARG A 443 -13.37 7.75 -30.70
C ARG A 443 -12.96 8.37 -32.03
N ARG A 444 -13.92 8.71 -32.90
CA ARG A 444 -13.69 9.45 -34.15
C ARG A 444 -13.63 10.97 -33.95
N GLY A 445 -13.63 11.45 -32.71
CA GLY A 445 -13.61 12.87 -32.38
C GLY A 445 -14.96 13.58 -32.61
N GLN A 446 -16.05 12.84 -32.80
CA GLN A 446 -17.38 13.44 -32.96
C GLN A 446 -17.98 13.81 -31.61
N THR A 447 -18.73 14.90 -31.57
CA THR A 447 -19.52 15.28 -30.40
C THR A 447 -20.75 14.39 -30.27
N VAL A 448 -20.99 13.85 -29.07
CA VAL A 448 -22.17 13.03 -28.76
C VAL A 448 -22.95 13.64 -27.60
N PRO A 449 -24.24 13.96 -27.75
CA PRO A 449 -25.06 14.47 -26.65
C PRO A 449 -25.26 13.38 -25.59
N ALA A 450 -25.33 13.79 -24.31
CA ALA A 450 -25.52 12.91 -23.17
C ALA A 450 -27.01 12.70 -22.86
N LEU A 451 -27.61 11.64 -23.40
CA LEU A 451 -29.05 11.37 -23.38
C LEU A 451 -29.32 10.00 -22.75
N ILE A 452 -29.97 9.98 -21.59
CA ILE A 452 -30.31 8.74 -20.87
C ILE A 452 -31.26 7.87 -21.69
N GLY A 453 -30.93 6.58 -21.82
CA GLY A 453 -31.70 5.61 -22.60
C GLY A 453 -31.37 5.56 -24.10
N ASP A 454 -30.59 6.51 -24.61
CA ASP A 454 -30.11 6.54 -26.00
C ASP A 454 -28.58 6.44 -26.05
N THR A 455 -27.89 7.51 -25.68
CA THR A 455 -26.42 7.56 -25.71
C THR A 455 -25.80 7.23 -24.35
N LEU A 456 -26.56 7.28 -23.26
CA LEU A 456 -26.13 6.95 -21.90
C LEU A 456 -27.00 5.86 -21.26
N PHE A 457 -26.35 4.94 -20.54
CA PHE A 457 -27.02 3.90 -19.75
C PHE A 457 -26.44 3.81 -18.34
N GLU A 458 -27.29 3.48 -17.37
CA GLU A 458 -26.88 3.26 -15.99
C GLU A 458 -26.02 2.00 -15.83
N MET A 459 -24.93 2.13 -15.08
CA MET A 459 -23.97 1.03 -14.89
C MET A 459 -24.34 0.16 -13.70
N ARG A 460 -24.61 -1.14 -13.93
CA ARG A 460 -24.74 -2.15 -12.86
C ARG A 460 -23.36 -2.69 -12.49
N ALA A 461 -23.26 -3.44 -11.39
CA ALA A 461 -21.99 -4.04 -10.96
C ALA A 461 -21.34 -4.95 -12.03
N ASN A 462 -22.14 -5.70 -12.79
CA ASN A 462 -21.64 -6.51 -13.91
C ASN A 462 -21.10 -5.66 -15.06
N ASP A 463 -21.70 -4.49 -15.32
CA ASP A 463 -21.29 -3.58 -16.37
C ASP A 463 -20.02 -2.84 -15.95
N LEU A 464 -19.91 -2.46 -14.67
CA LEU A 464 -18.68 -1.88 -14.10
C LEU A 464 -17.49 -2.84 -14.18
N PHE A 465 -17.68 -4.15 -13.96
CA PHE A 465 -16.63 -5.14 -14.18
C PHE A 465 -16.08 -5.07 -15.61
N ARG A 466 -16.97 -5.03 -16.60
CA ARG A 466 -16.59 -4.95 -18.02
C ARG A 466 -15.97 -3.60 -18.35
N TRP A 467 -16.51 -2.52 -17.81
CA TRP A 467 -15.98 -1.17 -18.02
C TRP A 467 -14.54 -1.03 -17.50
N LEU A 468 -14.25 -1.54 -16.29
CA LEU A 468 -12.89 -1.53 -15.74
C LEU A 468 -11.92 -2.31 -16.64
N ARG A 469 -12.36 -3.47 -17.14
CA ARG A 469 -11.58 -4.29 -18.09
C ARG A 469 -11.30 -3.56 -19.41
N ASP A 470 -12.33 -2.95 -19.99
CA ASP A 470 -12.29 -2.44 -21.37
C ASP A 470 -11.77 -1.00 -21.46
N PHE A 471 -12.04 -0.17 -20.45
CA PHE A 471 -11.75 1.26 -20.43
C PHE A 471 -10.96 1.72 -19.20
N GLY A 472 -10.92 0.92 -18.13
CA GLY A 472 -10.35 1.35 -16.84
C GLY A 472 -8.93 1.89 -16.95
N GLY A 473 -8.09 1.30 -17.82
CA GLY A 473 -6.73 1.76 -18.08
C GLY A 473 -6.65 3.21 -18.60
N GLU A 474 -7.60 3.62 -19.45
CA GLU A 474 -7.69 5.00 -19.95
C GLU A 474 -8.08 6.00 -18.84
N PHE A 475 -8.68 5.51 -17.75
CA PHE A 475 -9.16 6.29 -16.61
C PHE A 475 -8.36 6.00 -15.32
N GLY A 476 -7.10 5.58 -15.44
CA GLY A 476 -6.19 5.43 -14.30
C GLY A 476 -6.31 4.13 -13.50
N TRP A 477 -7.26 3.25 -13.86
CA TRP A 477 -7.45 1.97 -13.18
C TRP A 477 -6.52 0.89 -13.73
N ARG A 478 -6.07 0.01 -12.83
CA ARG A 478 -5.40 -1.23 -13.19
C ARG A 478 -5.76 -2.35 -12.23
N GLN A 479 -5.52 -3.60 -12.64
CA GLN A 479 -5.62 -4.72 -11.73
C GLN A 479 -4.41 -4.82 -10.81
N ILE A 480 -4.62 -5.44 -9.66
CA ILE A 480 -3.58 -5.86 -8.72
C ILE A 480 -3.71 -7.35 -8.40
N ALA A 481 -2.60 -8.01 -8.12
CA ALA A 481 -2.52 -9.47 -8.15
C ALA A 481 -3.40 -10.19 -7.11
N ASN A 482 -3.55 -9.62 -5.91
CA ASN A 482 -4.27 -10.27 -4.82
C ASN A 482 -4.82 -9.27 -3.79
N ALA A 483 -5.68 -9.79 -2.92
CA ALA A 483 -6.32 -9.05 -1.85
C ALA A 483 -5.34 -8.46 -0.82
N THR A 484 -4.20 -9.12 -0.55
CA THR A 484 -3.15 -8.60 0.35
C THR A 484 -2.60 -7.29 -0.18
N ARG A 485 -2.14 -7.29 -1.44
CA ARG A 485 -1.62 -6.07 -2.08
C ARG A 485 -2.70 -5.00 -2.23
N LEU A 486 -3.93 -5.40 -2.54
CA LEU A 486 -5.05 -4.45 -2.61
C LEU A 486 -5.27 -3.74 -1.26
N GLN A 487 -5.22 -4.47 -0.14
CA GLN A 487 -5.33 -3.89 1.20
C GLN A 487 -4.14 -2.99 1.54
N GLU A 488 -2.91 -3.37 1.15
CA GLU A 488 -1.71 -2.55 1.34
C GLU A 488 -1.82 -1.21 0.61
N GLU A 489 -2.29 -1.21 -0.64
CA GLU A 489 -2.48 0.04 -1.40
C GLU A 489 -3.66 0.87 -0.86
N ALA A 490 -4.76 0.23 -0.42
CA ALA A 490 -5.83 0.91 0.30
C ALA A 490 -5.30 1.60 1.57
N ASN A 491 -4.41 0.93 2.31
CA ASN A 491 -3.75 1.52 3.47
C ASN A 491 -2.83 2.70 3.10
N GLN A 492 -2.37 2.85 1.86
CA GLN A 492 -1.66 4.06 1.39
C GLN A 492 -2.59 5.21 1.00
N GLY A 493 -3.91 4.99 1.07
CA GLY A 493 -4.94 5.94 0.67
C GLY A 493 -5.33 5.84 -0.80
N ALA A 494 -4.97 4.74 -1.49
CA ALA A 494 -5.40 4.48 -2.86
C ALA A 494 -6.87 4.01 -2.90
N VAL A 495 -7.58 4.34 -3.98
CA VAL A 495 -8.95 3.85 -4.18
C VAL A 495 -8.87 2.41 -4.69
N SER A 496 -9.44 1.49 -3.91
CA SER A 496 -9.27 0.05 -4.10
C SER A 496 -10.63 -0.66 -4.13
N LEU A 497 -10.87 -1.50 -5.14
CA LEU A 497 -12.15 -2.17 -5.37
C LEU A 497 -11.98 -3.67 -5.58
N ILE A 498 -12.88 -4.47 -5.01
CA ILE A 498 -13.12 -5.85 -5.46
C ILE A 498 -14.38 -5.84 -6.29
N VAL A 499 -14.32 -6.37 -7.51
CA VAL A 499 -15.45 -6.44 -8.43
C VAL A 499 -15.64 -7.87 -8.89
N ALA A 500 -16.86 -8.39 -8.79
CA ALA A 500 -17.19 -9.76 -9.16
C ALA A 500 -18.46 -9.81 -10.01
N ARG A 501 -18.35 -10.42 -11.19
CA ARG A 501 -19.41 -10.53 -12.19
C ARG A 501 -20.22 -11.81 -11.98
N ARG A 502 -21.54 -11.71 -12.02
CA ARG A 502 -22.42 -12.89 -11.88
C ARG A 502 -22.40 -13.78 -13.11
N ARG A 503 -22.42 -15.08 -12.85
CA ARG A 503 -22.51 -16.13 -13.87
C ARG A 503 -23.91 -16.21 -14.48
N ALA A 504 -24.92 -16.22 -13.62
CA ALA A 504 -26.31 -16.26 -14.05
C ALA A 504 -26.73 -14.92 -14.67
N GLU A 505 -27.30 -14.98 -15.87
CA GLU A 505 -27.86 -13.82 -16.55
C GLU A 505 -29.02 -13.22 -15.74
N GLY A 506 -29.19 -11.89 -15.84
CA GLY A 506 -30.19 -11.15 -15.06
C GLY A 506 -29.89 -11.01 -13.56
N LYS A 507 -28.87 -11.67 -13.00
CA LYS A 507 -28.46 -11.52 -11.60
C LYS A 507 -27.37 -10.46 -11.43
N SER A 508 -27.43 -9.70 -10.34
CA SER A 508 -26.49 -8.63 -10.04
C SER A 508 -25.11 -9.14 -9.62
N GLY A 509 -24.06 -8.51 -10.16
CA GLY A 509 -22.69 -8.61 -9.67
C GLY A 509 -22.54 -8.07 -8.25
N HIS A 510 -21.30 -8.04 -7.74
CA HIS A 510 -20.98 -7.35 -6.49
C HIS A 510 -19.74 -6.51 -6.67
N ILE A 511 -19.73 -5.33 -6.04
CA ILE A 511 -18.60 -4.41 -6.05
C ILE A 511 -18.47 -3.76 -4.68
N VAL A 512 -17.27 -3.74 -4.13
CA VAL A 512 -17.02 -3.18 -2.79
C VAL A 512 -15.72 -2.39 -2.79
N PRO A 513 -15.72 -1.19 -2.19
CA PRO A 513 -14.50 -0.56 -1.72
C PRO A 513 -13.77 -1.42 -0.68
N VAL A 514 -12.47 -1.62 -0.89
CA VAL A 514 -11.53 -2.00 0.15
C VAL A 514 -10.98 -0.72 0.74
N VAL A 515 -11.13 -0.56 2.05
CA VAL A 515 -10.90 0.70 2.76
C VAL A 515 -9.69 0.59 3.68
N PRO A 516 -9.03 1.71 4.04
CA PRO A 516 -7.87 1.68 4.92
C PRO A 516 -8.20 1.06 6.28
N GLU A 517 -7.28 0.24 6.80
CA GLU A 517 -7.30 -0.25 8.16
C GLU A 517 -7.18 0.92 9.17
N THR A 518 -7.93 0.85 10.28
CA THR A 518 -7.96 1.90 11.31
C THR A 518 -7.17 1.48 12.54
N ALA A 519 -7.47 2.03 13.73
CA ALA A 519 -6.99 1.49 15.01
C ALA A 519 -7.89 0.36 15.55
N ASN A 520 -9.16 0.27 15.09
CA ASN A 520 -10.14 -0.70 15.59
C ASN A 520 -10.64 -1.70 14.54
N GLU A 521 -10.59 -1.34 13.26
CA GLU A 521 -11.13 -2.14 12.15
C GLU A 521 -10.00 -2.64 11.25
N ARG A 522 -9.94 -3.93 10.93
CA ARG A 522 -8.82 -4.57 10.20
C ARG A 522 -9.25 -5.56 9.13
N ALA A 523 -8.34 -5.82 8.21
CA ALA A 523 -8.41 -6.99 7.36
C ALA A 523 -7.99 -8.23 8.15
N HIS A 524 -8.69 -9.34 7.94
CA HIS A 524 -8.25 -10.63 8.45
C HIS A 524 -7.12 -11.18 7.57
N ARG A 525 -6.11 -11.76 8.22
CA ARG A 525 -4.95 -12.41 7.59
C ARG A 525 -4.88 -13.88 8.02
N THR A 526 -4.51 -14.75 7.09
CA THR A 526 -4.23 -16.16 7.38
C THR A 526 -2.93 -16.33 8.17
N ALA A 527 -2.62 -17.55 8.63
CA ALA A 527 -1.34 -17.86 9.26
C ALA A 527 -0.12 -17.57 8.35
N ALA A 528 -0.31 -17.60 7.02
CA ALA A 528 0.72 -17.24 6.05
C ALA A 528 0.83 -15.72 5.80
N GLY A 529 0.00 -14.91 6.45
CA GLY A 529 -0.06 -13.46 6.28
C GLY A 529 -0.86 -12.98 5.08
N GLU A 530 -1.52 -13.87 4.35
CA GLU A 530 -2.37 -13.50 3.22
C GLU A 530 -3.72 -12.95 3.68
N VAL A 531 -4.18 -11.86 3.06
CA VAL A 531 -5.52 -11.32 3.33
C VAL A 531 -6.58 -12.16 2.62
N ASP A 532 -7.43 -12.84 3.40
CA ASP A 532 -8.59 -13.59 2.92
C ASP A 532 -9.91 -12.84 3.14
N ARG A 533 -9.95 -11.88 4.08
CA ARG A 533 -11.07 -10.97 4.30
C ARG A 533 -10.56 -9.52 4.39
N PRO A 534 -10.49 -8.81 3.26
CA PRO A 534 -10.17 -7.38 3.24
C PRO A 534 -11.14 -6.58 4.09
N LEU A 535 -10.68 -5.47 4.64
CA LEU A 535 -11.55 -4.50 5.30
C LEU A 535 -12.33 -3.75 4.22
N GLN A 536 -13.65 -3.78 4.32
CA GLN A 536 -14.55 -3.29 3.28
C GLN A 536 -15.50 -2.24 3.85
N SER A 537 -16.06 -1.45 2.93
CA SER A 537 -17.28 -0.69 3.15
C SER A 537 -18.33 -1.13 2.13
N GLN A 538 -19.56 -1.38 2.56
CA GLN A 538 -20.51 -2.13 1.74
C GLN A 538 -21.93 -1.54 1.75
N ALA A 539 -22.49 -1.38 0.54
CA ALA A 539 -23.93 -1.21 0.29
C ALA A 539 -24.53 -2.49 -0.33
N GLY A 540 -24.78 -3.49 0.49
CA GLY A 540 -25.15 -4.84 0.04
C GLY A 540 -26.51 -5.28 0.55
N HIS A 541 -26.63 -6.58 0.82
CA HIS A 541 -27.77 -7.11 1.58
C HIS A 541 -27.75 -6.60 3.02
N SER A 542 -26.54 -6.48 3.59
CA SER A 542 -26.28 -5.80 4.86
C SER A 542 -25.27 -4.69 4.61
N ASN A 543 -25.60 -3.49 5.08
CA ASN A 543 -24.78 -2.30 4.92
C ASN A 543 -23.90 -2.08 6.16
N PHE A 544 -22.64 -1.74 5.94
CA PHE A 544 -21.71 -1.38 7.00
C PHE A 544 -20.64 -0.42 6.47
N ARG A 545 -20.18 0.50 7.32
CA ARG A 545 -19.09 1.42 6.99
C ARG A 545 -17.73 0.74 6.99
N TYR A 546 -17.51 -0.10 7.99
CA TYR A 546 -16.31 -0.90 8.15
C TYR A 546 -16.73 -2.30 8.56
N GLY A 547 -16.10 -3.29 7.93
CA GLY A 547 -16.34 -4.67 8.28
C GLY A 547 -15.67 -5.63 7.31
N ASN A 548 -15.58 -6.88 7.73
CA ASN A 548 -15.14 -7.97 6.87
C ASN A 548 -16.36 -8.75 6.37
N SER A 549 -16.26 -9.23 5.14
CA SER A 549 -17.19 -10.23 4.62
C SER A 549 -16.66 -11.65 4.88
N THR A 550 -17.32 -12.66 4.34
CA THR A 550 -16.82 -14.04 4.37
C THR A 550 -15.49 -14.16 3.63
N ALA A 551 -14.66 -15.11 4.07
CA ALA A 551 -13.36 -15.39 3.45
C ALA A 551 -13.50 -15.66 1.95
N HIS A 552 -12.69 -14.96 1.16
CA HIS A 552 -12.62 -15.11 -0.30
C HIS A 552 -13.99 -15.08 -1.01
N TRP A 553 -14.94 -14.27 -0.53
CA TRP A 553 -16.30 -14.26 -1.10
C TRP A 553 -16.33 -14.10 -2.63
N TRP A 554 -15.35 -13.42 -3.22
CA TRP A 554 -15.21 -13.19 -4.66
C TRP A 554 -14.84 -14.46 -5.46
N ARG A 555 -14.49 -15.57 -4.80
CA ARG A 555 -14.24 -16.89 -5.39
C ARG A 555 -15.46 -17.81 -5.38
N ASP A 556 -16.59 -17.36 -4.86
CA ASP A 556 -17.84 -18.14 -4.82
C ASP A 556 -18.30 -18.54 -6.25
N GLU A 557 -18.80 -19.77 -6.42
CA GLU A 557 -19.17 -20.35 -7.72
C GLU A 557 -20.28 -19.59 -8.47
N ARG A 558 -21.06 -18.76 -7.76
CA ARG A 558 -22.05 -17.85 -8.37
C ARG A 558 -21.42 -16.75 -9.24
N PHE A 559 -20.14 -16.49 -9.05
CA PHE A 559 -19.38 -15.56 -9.88
C PHE A 559 -18.80 -16.29 -11.09
N ALA A 560 -18.87 -15.62 -12.24
CA ALA A 560 -18.13 -16.05 -13.42
C ALA A 560 -16.67 -15.63 -13.30
N GLU A 561 -16.44 -14.37 -12.90
CA GLU A 561 -15.12 -13.75 -12.82
C GLU A 561 -15.10 -12.77 -11.64
N SER A 562 -13.92 -12.55 -11.09
CA SER A 562 -13.66 -11.48 -10.13
C SER A 562 -12.26 -10.90 -10.31
N ALA A 563 -12.08 -9.65 -9.91
CA ALA A 563 -10.83 -8.93 -10.05
C ALA A 563 -10.65 -7.89 -8.94
N PHE A 564 -9.40 -7.55 -8.68
CA PHE A 564 -8.97 -6.52 -7.75
C PHE A 564 -8.49 -5.32 -8.55
N TRP A 565 -9.04 -4.14 -8.31
CA TRP A 565 -8.75 -2.92 -9.05
C TRP A 565 -8.25 -1.84 -8.11
N VAL A 566 -7.23 -1.10 -8.55
CA VAL A 566 -6.63 0.00 -7.80
C VAL A 566 -6.48 1.23 -8.69
N HIS A 567 -6.69 2.40 -8.10
CA HIS A 567 -6.44 3.71 -8.66
C HIS A 567 -5.68 4.57 -7.64
N ALA A 568 -4.76 5.40 -8.13
CA ALA A 568 -3.96 6.31 -7.30
C ALA A 568 -4.84 7.23 -6.46
#